data_AF-A0A9P7QE69-F1
#
_entry.id   AF-A0A9P7QE69-F1
#
_cell.length_a   1.000
_cell.length_b   1.000
_cell.length_c   1.000
_cell.angle_alpha   90.00
_cell.angle_beta   90.00
_cell.angle_gamma   90.00
#
_symmetry.space_group_name_H-M   'P 1'
#
loop_
_entity.id
_entity.type
_entity.pdbx_description
1 polymer ?
#
loop_
_entity_poly.entity_id
_entity_poly.type
_entity_poly.pdbx_seq_one_letter_code
_entity_poly.pdbx_strand_id
1 'polypeptide(L)'
;METEIAVYQMICDKGVGPKFLGHVTEGPDGRVIGFITEWLGGARSAEPRDLDDCRKALARLHQLGIKHGDINKHNFLVREEHEVVLIDFEVSKLDCSRVELEEEMNALKDRLGSTDPRVGTFVVQE
;
A
#
# COMPACT_ATOMS: atom_id res chain seq x y z
N MET A 1 9.83 0.78 -8.84
CA MET A 1 9.62 2.25 -9.01
C MET A 1 8.48 2.57 -9.97
N GLU A 2 8.46 2.09 -11.22
CA GLU A 2 7.36 2.40 -12.16
C GLU A 2 5.99 1.93 -11.64
N THR A 3 5.88 0.68 -11.16
CA THR A 3 4.65 0.15 -10.55
C THR A 3 4.17 0.99 -9.38
N GLU A 4 5.06 1.29 -8.45
CA GLU A 4 4.73 2.05 -7.24
C GLU A 4 4.22 3.46 -7.59
N ILE A 5 4.91 4.17 -8.49
CA ILE A 5 4.47 5.49 -8.97
C ILE A 5 3.10 5.38 -9.64
N ALA A 6 2.88 4.38 -10.50
CA ALA A 6 1.61 4.16 -11.17
C ALA A 6 0.48 3.93 -10.16
N VAL A 7 0.72 3.12 -9.11
CA VAL A 7 -0.26 2.91 -8.04
C VAL A 7 -0.55 4.22 -7.30
N TYR A 8 0.47 4.97 -6.87
CA TYR A 8 0.26 6.26 -6.19
C TYR A 8 -0.54 7.26 -7.04
N GLN A 9 -0.28 7.33 -8.35
CA GLN A 9 -1.05 8.17 -9.27
C GLN A 9 -2.51 7.71 -9.35
N MET A 10 -2.76 6.40 -9.47
CA MET A 10 -4.12 5.87 -9.56
C MET A 10 -4.92 6.03 -8.27
N ILE A 11 -4.28 5.93 -7.10
CA ILE A 11 -4.96 6.06 -5.81
C ILE A 11 -5.06 7.51 -5.32
N CYS A 12 -4.48 8.47 -6.05
CA CYS A 12 -4.46 9.87 -5.66
C CYS A 12 -5.88 10.39 -5.41
N ASP A 13 -6.08 11.05 -4.26
CA ASP A 13 -7.37 11.58 -3.79
C ASP A 13 -8.49 10.54 -3.64
N LYS A 14 -8.16 9.23 -3.54
CA LYS A 14 -9.14 8.14 -3.29
C LYS A 14 -9.21 7.65 -1.84
N GLY A 15 -8.44 8.24 -0.92
CA GLY A 15 -8.43 7.85 0.50
C GLY A 15 -7.88 6.43 0.74
N VAL A 16 -6.96 5.97 -0.11
CA VAL A 16 -6.31 4.65 0.00
C VAL A 16 -4.90 4.79 0.57
N GLY A 17 -4.15 5.76 0.08
CA GLY A 17 -2.75 6.01 0.47
C GLY A 17 -2.48 7.50 0.66
N PRO A 18 -1.24 7.86 1.03
CA PRO A 18 -0.75 9.23 0.96
C PRO A 18 -1.08 9.91 -0.38
N LYS A 19 -1.50 11.17 -0.34
CA LYS A 19 -1.65 11.99 -1.55
C LYS A 19 -0.35 12.06 -2.33
N PHE A 20 -0.40 11.80 -3.63
CA PHE A 20 0.71 12.00 -4.55
C PHE A 20 0.90 13.52 -4.80
N LEU A 21 2.10 14.03 -4.56
CA LEU A 21 2.41 15.47 -4.70
C LEU A 21 3.16 15.78 -6.00
N GLY A 22 3.90 14.82 -6.56
CA GLY A 22 4.60 15.01 -7.82
C GLY A 22 5.82 14.12 -8.00
N HIS A 23 6.45 14.25 -9.16
CA HIS A 23 7.71 13.58 -9.50
C HIS A 23 8.92 14.39 -9.03
N VAL A 24 10.00 13.68 -8.71
CA VAL A 24 11.34 14.25 -8.52
C VAL A 24 12.15 14.00 -9.79
N THR A 25 12.75 15.04 -10.35
CA THR A 25 13.58 14.95 -11.57
C THR A 25 15.00 15.47 -11.32
N GLU A 26 15.96 15.02 -12.13
CA GLU A 26 17.35 15.53 -12.09
C GLU A 26 17.51 16.99 -12.60
N GLY A 27 16.43 17.60 -13.09
CA GLY A 27 16.38 18.95 -13.64
C GLY A 27 15.11 19.18 -14.47
N PRO A 28 14.94 20.37 -15.09
CA PRO A 28 13.73 20.72 -15.85
C PRO A 28 13.36 19.73 -16.97
N ASP A 29 14.37 19.16 -17.63
CA ASP A 29 14.22 18.15 -18.70
C ASP A 29 14.90 16.81 -18.33
N GLY A 30 15.16 16.60 -17.04
CA GLY A 30 15.81 15.40 -16.53
C GLY A 30 14.84 14.22 -16.39
N ARG A 31 15.37 13.00 -16.31
CA ARG A 31 14.55 11.80 -16.01
C ARG A 31 13.93 11.91 -14.61
N VAL A 32 12.81 11.22 -14.42
CA VAL A 32 12.21 11.01 -13.11
C VAL A 32 13.09 10.06 -12.30
N ILE A 33 13.51 10.50 -11.12
CA ILE A 33 14.33 9.72 -10.17
C ILE A 33 13.55 9.31 -8.92
N GLY A 34 12.32 9.78 -8.77
CA GLY A 34 11.47 9.44 -7.65
C GLY A 34 10.16 10.23 -7.66
N PHE A 35 9.47 10.21 -6.53
CA PHE A 35 8.23 10.94 -6.33
C PHE A 35 8.11 11.38 -4.88
N ILE A 36 7.17 12.31 -4.63
CA ILE A 36 6.88 12.84 -3.30
C ILE A 36 5.41 12.58 -2.99
N THR A 37 5.14 12.20 -1.75
CA THR A 37 3.79 12.06 -1.20
C THR A 37 3.58 13.01 -0.03
N GLU A 38 2.33 13.15 0.42
CA GLU A 38 2.02 13.92 1.62
C GLU A 38 2.76 13.37 2.85
N TRP A 39 3.08 14.28 3.76
CA TRP A 39 3.66 13.93 5.05
C TRP A 39 2.56 13.45 6.01
N LEU A 40 2.68 12.22 6.49
CA LEU A 40 1.77 11.61 7.46
C LEU A 40 2.24 11.85 8.90
N GLY A 41 2.18 13.11 9.34
CA GLY A 41 2.59 13.49 10.71
C GLY A 41 1.79 12.74 11.78
N GLY A 42 2.48 12.22 12.79
CA GLY A 42 1.85 11.52 13.91
C GLY A 42 1.31 10.12 13.59
N ALA A 43 1.41 9.67 12.33
CA ALA A 43 0.95 8.34 11.96
C ALA A 43 1.82 7.25 12.61
N ARG A 44 1.17 6.15 12.99
CA ARG A 44 1.82 4.96 13.54
C ARG A 44 1.52 3.75 12.67
N SER A 45 2.38 2.73 12.71
CA SER A 45 2.02 1.43 12.13
C SER A 45 0.75 0.88 12.78
N ALA A 46 -0.02 0.12 12.00
CA ALA A 46 -1.16 -0.60 12.50
C ALA A 46 -0.76 -1.66 13.52
N GLU A 47 -1.68 -1.94 14.42
CA GLU A 47 -1.61 -3.00 15.41
C GLU A 47 -2.80 -3.96 15.22
N PRO A 48 -2.77 -5.15 15.83
CA PRO A 48 -3.88 -6.11 15.71
C PRO A 48 -5.26 -5.54 16.07
N ARG A 49 -5.32 -4.51 16.94
CA ARG A 49 -6.56 -3.81 17.30
C ARG A 49 -7.16 -2.98 16.15
N ASP A 50 -6.38 -2.63 15.14
CA ASP A 50 -6.79 -1.81 14.00
C ASP A 50 -7.27 -2.67 12.82
N LEU A 51 -7.43 -3.99 13.00
CA LEU A 51 -7.75 -4.96 11.95
C LEU A 51 -8.94 -4.54 11.07
N ASP A 52 -10.02 -4.04 11.69
CA ASP A 52 -11.22 -3.67 10.96
C ASP A 52 -11.00 -2.44 10.07
N ASP A 53 -10.18 -1.49 10.51
CA ASP A 53 -9.84 -0.31 9.71
C ASP A 53 -8.81 -0.65 8.63
N CYS A 54 -7.87 -1.56 8.90
CA CYS A 54 -7.00 -2.15 7.88
C CYS A 54 -7.81 -2.87 6.80
N ARG A 55 -8.87 -3.61 7.17
CA ARG A 55 -9.77 -4.26 6.20
C ARG A 55 -10.47 -3.24 5.31
N LYS A 56 -10.95 -2.13 5.88
CA LYS A 56 -11.58 -1.05 5.10
C LYS A 56 -10.59 -0.42 4.13
N ALA A 57 -9.38 -0.10 4.58
CA ALA A 57 -8.33 0.46 3.72
C ALA A 57 -7.96 -0.49 2.57
N LEU A 58 -7.73 -1.76 2.88
CA LEU A 58 -7.42 -2.79 1.88
C LEU A 58 -8.59 -3.01 0.91
N ALA A 59 -9.84 -2.98 1.39
CA ALA A 59 -11.02 -3.09 0.53
C ALA A 59 -11.13 -1.92 -0.45
N ARG A 60 -10.78 -0.69 -0.05
CA ARG A 60 -10.74 0.47 -0.96
C ARG A 60 -9.70 0.25 -2.07
N LEU A 61 -8.54 -0.31 -1.75
CA LEU A 61 -7.53 -0.67 -2.76
C LEU A 61 -8.06 -1.76 -3.72
N HIS A 62 -8.67 -2.82 -3.18
CA HIS A 62 -9.22 -3.93 -3.95
C HIS A 62 -10.36 -3.50 -4.89
N GLN A 63 -11.16 -2.52 -4.50
CA GLN A 63 -12.20 -1.94 -5.37
C GLN A 63 -11.63 -1.30 -6.64
N LEU A 64 -10.34 -0.94 -6.64
CA LEU A 64 -9.63 -0.43 -7.81
C LEU A 64 -8.98 -1.54 -8.66
N GLY A 65 -9.20 -2.83 -8.30
CA GLY A 65 -8.57 -3.96 -8.97
C GLY A 65 -7.10 -4.15 -8.61
N ILE A 66 -6.63 -3.54 -7.52
CA ILE A 66 -5.22 -3.54 -7.13
C ILE A 66 -5.01 -4.48 -5.95
N LYS A 67 -4.05 -5.40 -6.08
CA LYS A 67 -3.53 -6.21 -4.98
C LYS A 67 -2.29 -5.53 -4.41
N HIS A 68 -2.19 -5.42 -3.08
CA HIS A 68 -1.03 -4.77 -2.45
C HIS A 68 0.25 -5.60 -2.58
N GLY A 69 0.15 -6.91 -2.39
CA GLY A 69 1.26 -7.86 -2.45
C GLY A 69 2.01 -8.05 -1.13
N ASP A 70 2.09 -7.01 -0.29
CA ASP A 70 2.79 -7.02 1.00
C ASP A 70 1.97 -6.37 2.12
N ILE A 71 0.96 -7.10 2.59
CA ILE A 71 0.02 -6.65 3.63
C ILE A 71 0.57 -6.79 5.06
N ASN A 72 1.85 -6.51 5.28
CA ASN A 72 2.44 -6.49 6.62
C ASN A 72 1.99 -5.23 7.41
N LYS A 73 2.00 -5.28 8.74
CA LYS A 73 1.49 -4.18 9.59
C LYS A 73 2.20 -2.83 9.44
N HIS A 74 3.43 -2.81 8.94
CA HIS A 74 4.20 -1.58 8.74
C HIS A 74 3.72 -0.80 7.51
N ASN A 75 3.07 -1.49 6.57
CA ASN A 75 2.50 -0.90 5.35
C ASN A 75 1.09 -0.34 5.56
N PHE A 76 0.54 -0.50 6.76
CA PHE A 76 -0.71 0.15 7.19
C PHE A 76 -0.37 1.23 8.19
N LEU A 77 -0.67 2.48 7.86
CA LEU A 77 -0.46 3.63 8.73
C LEU A 77 -1.77 4.15 9.26
N VAL A 78 -1.89 4.21 10.58
CA VAL A 78 -3.04 4.78 11.30
C VAL A 78 -2.79 6.27 11.51
N ARG A 79 -3.63 7.11 10.92
CA ARG A 79 -3.65 8.58 11.10
C ARG A 79 -4.35 8.98 12.40
N GLU A 80 -4.25 10.27 12.73
CA GLU A 80 -5.17 10.89 13.67
C GLU A 80 -6.62 10.63 13.20
N GLU A 81 -7.56 10.41 14.12
CA GLU A 81 -8.96 9.99 13.83
C GLU A 81 -9.17 8.53 13.37
N HIS A 82 -8.16 7.66 13.52
CA HIS A 82 -8.25 6.22 13.25
C HIS A 82 -8.46 5.85 11.77
N GLU A 83 -8.19 6.79 10.84
CA GLU A 83 -8.14 6.44 9.43
C GLU A 83 -6.86 5.65 9.12
N VAL A 84 -7.00 4.53 8.41
CA VAL A 84 -5.87 3.72 7.96
C VAL A 84 -5.60 3.97 6.48
N VAL A 85 -4.33 4.18 6.14
CA VAL A 85 -3.85 4.31 4.77
C VAL A 85 -2.73 3.31 4.48
N LEU A 86 -2.62 2.92 3.22
CA LEU A 86 -1.63 1.98 2.71
C LEU A 86 -0.42 2.73 2.15
N ILE A 87 0.76 2.15 2.33
CA ILE A 87 2.03 2.62 1.77
C ILE A 87 2.80 1.43 1.18
N ASP A 88 3.92 1.71 0.51
CA ASP A 88 4.83 0.70 -0.01
C ASP A 88 4.21 -0.24 -1.05
N PHE A 89 3.89 0.32 -2.22
CA PHE A 89 3.21 -0.38 -3.31
C PHE A 89 4.19 -1.02 -4.30
N GLU A 90 5.43 -1.27 -3.90
CA GLU A 90 6.50 -1.73 -4.80
C GLU A 90 6.19 -3.07 -5.48
N VAL A 91 5.52 -3.98 -4.76
CA VAL A 91 5.11 -5.32 -5.23
C VAL A 91 3.63 -5.41 -5.58
N SER A 92 2.94 -4.28 -5.67
CA SER A 92 1.52 -4.27 -6.02
C SER A 92 1.26 -4.75 -7.44
N LYS A 93 0.10 -5.38 -7.64
CA LYS A 93 -0.34 -5.90 -8.94
C LYS A 93 -1.66 -5.25 -9.33
N LEU A 94 -1.72 -4.78 -10.57
CA LEU A 94 -2.91 -4.18 -11.16
C LEU A 94 -3.78 -5.24 -11.85
N ASP A 95 -5.04 -4.90 -12.12
CA ASP A 95 -6.00 -5.74 -12.85
C ASP A 95 -6.13 -7.16 -12.28
N CYS A 96 -6.09 -7.27 -10.95
CA CYS A 96 -6.18 -8.54 -10.25
C CYS A 96 -7.60 -9.12 -10.30
N SER A 97 -7.67 -10.46 -10.37
CA SER A 97 -8.93 -11.18 -10.28
C SER A 97 -9.54 -11.07 -8.88
N ARG A 98 -10.86 -11.21 -8.78
CA ARG A 98 -11.56 -11.25 -7.48
C ARG A 98 -10.99 -12.31 -6.53
N VAL A 99 -10.55 -13.45 -7.06
CA VAL A 99 -9.96 -14.54 -6.27
C VAL A 99 -8.65 -14.09 -5.62
N GLU A 100 -7.74 -13.47 -6.38
CA GLU A 100 -6.46 -12.97 -5.85
C GLU A 100 -6.64 -11.91 -4.74
N LEU A 101 -7.66 -11.06 -4.87
CA LEU A 101 -7.99 -10.02 -3.89
C LEU A 101 -8.64 -10.62 -2.63
N GLU A 102 -9.54 -11.58 -2.79
CA GLU A 102 -10.16 -12.30 -1.66
C GLU A 102 -9.12 -13.08 -0.85
N GLU A 103 -8.17 -13.74 -1.51
CA GLU A 103 -7.04 -14.41 -0.86
C GLU A 103 -6.21 -13.43 -0.01
N GLU A 104 -5.88 -12.25 -0.56
CA GLU A 104 -5.16 -11.21 0.17
C GLU A 104 -5.96 -10.70 1.39
N MET A 105 -7.26 -10.46 1.23
CA MET A 105 -8.15 -10.02 2.32
C MET A 105 -8.28 -11.07 3.43
N ASN A 106 -8.28 -12.35 3.09
CA ASN A 106 -8.35 -13.45 4.04
C ASN A 106 -7.05 -13.58 4.84
N ALA A 107 -5.89 -13.36 4.21
CA ALA A 107 -4.58 -13.43 4.85
C ALA A 107 -4.29 -12.25 5.82
N LEU A 108 -5.02 -11.14 5.71
CA LEU A 108 -4.72 -9.90 6.44
C LEU A 108 -4.60 -10.07 7.95
N LYS A 109 -5.50 -10.84 8.58
CA LYS A 109 -5.49 -11.04 10.04
C LYS A 109 -4.17 -11.66 10.51
N ASP A 110 -3.70 -12.67 9.78
CA ASP A 110 -2.47 -13.38 10.13
C ASP A 110 -1.24 -12.53 9.84
N ARG A 111 -1.24 -11.75 8.74
CA ARG A 111 -0.12 -10.87 8.39
C ARG A 111 0.04 -9.68 9.32
N LEU A 112 -1.06 -9.09 9.80
CA LEU A 112 -1.01 -8.03 10.82
C LEU A 112 -0.48 -8.51 12.18
N GLY A 113 -0.75 -9.77 12.53
CA GLY A 113 -0.27 -10.39 13.77
C GLY A 113 1.16 -10.92 13.70
N SER A 114 1.73 -11.07 12.49
CA SER A 114 3.07 -11.61 12.31
C SER A 114 4.14 -10.66 12.86
N THR A 115 5.11 -11.23 13.57
CA THR A 115 6.36 -10.56 13.96
C THR A 115 7.50 -10.85 13.00
N ASP A 116 7.29 -11.68 11.97
CA ASP A 116 8.31 -12.01 10.99
C ASP A 116 8.28 -10.99 9.84
N PRO A 117 9.32 -10.15 9.69
CA PRO A 117 9.42 -9.21 8.57
C PRO A 117 9.60 -9.89 7.20
N ARG A 118 9.77 -11.22 7.14
CA ARG A 118 10.14 -11.95 5.91
C ARG A 118 8.99 -12.65 5.19
N VAL A 119 7.73 -12.47 5.60
CA VAL A 119 6.62 -13.18 4.94
C VAL A 119 6.19 -12.51 3.62
N GLY A 120 7.03 -11.72 2.96
CA GLY A 120 6.91 -11.47 1.52
C GLY A 120 7.58 -12.63 0.78
N THR A 121 6.81 -13.64 0.37
CA THR A 121 7.38 -14.80 -0.35
C THR A 121 7.88 -14.35 -1.73
N PHE A 122 9.18 -14.14 -1.87
CA PHE A 122 9.82 -14.06 -3.18
C PHE A 122 9.75 -15.43 -3.83
N VAL A 123 8.86 -15.61 -4.81
CA VAL A 123 8.97 -16.72 -5.75
C VAL A 123 9.92 -16.24 -6.84
N VAL A 124 11.18 -16.67 -6.76
CA VAL A 124 12.13 -16.50 -7.86
C VAL A 124 11.61 -17.39 -8.99
N GLN A 125 11.15 -16.80 -10.09
CA GLN A 125 10.93 -17.55 -11.33
C GLN A 125 12.28 -17.65 -12.05
N GLU A 126 12.69 -18.89 -12.33
CA GLU A 126 13.79 -19.22 -13.25
C GLU A 126 13.44 -18.87 -14.70
#